data_AF-A0A7X7T9A8-F1
#
_entry.id   AF-A0A7X7T9A8-F1
#
_cell.length_a   1.000
_cell.length_b   1.000
_cell.length_c   1.000
_cell.angle_alpha   90.00
_cell.angle_beta   90.00
_cell.angle_gamma   90.00
#
_symmetry.space_group_name_H-M   'P 1'
#
loop_
_entity.id
_entity.type
_entity.pdbx_description
1 polymer ?
#
loop_
_entity_poly.entity_id
_entity_poly.type
_entity_poly.pdbx_seq_one_letter_code
_entity_poly.pdbx_strand_id
1 'polypeptide(L)'
;MNKKSRIGIGNRLLVMMAILSCWGVGCGFRHQPARGVKHISWSHSEGSNQGTAGIDNTAIDIFSWNDGAAFVIWSDGSSTHRGTSPRQPSDPRGSARYDGAIGDMKIECVTLDGLTGTVKIGSNSFDLTRGRLFLVATQEGKPRIQQMSLSKLDLKPDGNLTDEQVTLEHLRELAKTDADIREFFLQGTAQTESSGI
;
A
#
# COMPACT_ATOMS: atom_id res chain seq x y z
N MET A 1 -69.15 1.49 10.31
CA MET A 1 -69.54 0.30 11.11
C MET A 1 -68.26 -0.48 11.44
N ASN A 2 -67.62 -0.28 12.59
CA ASN A 2 -67.86 -0.84 13.92
C ASN A 2 -67.15 -2.21 14.15
N LYS A 3 -66.07 -2.21 14.95
CA LYS A 3 -65.61 -3.22 15.95
C LYS A 3 -64.13 -2.93 16.31
N LYS A 4 -63.82 -2.16 17.37
CA LYS A 4 -63.72 -2.50 18.81
C LYS A 4 -62.82 -3.72 19.16
N SER A 5 -61.65 -3.38 19.70
CA SER A 5 -61.06 -3.84 20.98
C SER A 5 -60.49 -5.27 21.09
N ARG A 6 -59.23 -5.38 21.54
CA ARG A 6 -58.92 -5.80 22.92
C ARG A 6 -57.45 -5.59 23.31
N ILE A 7 -57.30 -5.01 24.49
CA ILE A 7 -56.10 -4.80 25.29
C ILE A 7 -55.71 -6.14 25.94
N GLY A 8 -54.41 -6.48 25.92
CA GLY A 8 -53.83 -7.57 26.69
C GLY A 8 -52.71 -7.04 27.57
N ILE A 9 -53.03 -6.76 28.84
CA ILE A 9 -52.09 -6.48 29.93
C ILE A 9 -51.84 -7.82 30.64
N GLY A 10 -50.59 -8.25 30.73
CA GLY A 10 -50.14 -9.38 31.55
C GLY A 10 -48.65 -9.19 31.85
N ASN A 11 -48.33 -8.46 32.91
CA ASN A 11 -48.01 -8.94 34.25
C ASN A 11 -46.62 -9.62 34.37
N ARG A 12 -45.64 -8.78 34.71
CA ARG A 12 -44.54 -8.96 35.66
C ARG A 12 -44.12 -10.40 35.98
N LEU A 13 -42.89 -10.75 35.58
CA LEU A 13 -42.01 -11.56 36.41
C LEU A 13 -40.65 -10.87 36.51
N LEU A 14 -40.42 -10.31 37.70
CA LEU A 14 -39.19 -9.68 38.13
C LEU A 14 -38.32 -10.78 38.73
N VAL A 15 -37.38 -11.30 37.95
CA VAL A 15 -36.35 -12.23 38.44
C VAL A 15 -35.14 -11.39 38.85
N MET A 16 -35.12 -11.00 40.12
CA MET A 16 -33.88 -10.73 40.84
C MET A 16 -33.22 -12.07 41.14
N MET A 17 -32.02 -12.33 40.64
CA MET A 17 -31.10 -13.18 41.39
C MET A 17 -29.63 -13.01 40.99
N ALA A 18 -28.84 -12.74 42.03
CA ALA A 18 -27.46 -13.12 42.24
C ALA A 18 -26.39 -12.53 41.29
N ILE A 19 -25.85 -11.41 41.77
CA ILE A 19 -24.44 -11.04 41.62
C ILE A 19 -23.58 -12.24 42.06
N LEU A 20 -23.01 -12.96 41.11
CA LEU A 20 -21.83 -13.79 41.33
C LEU A 20 -20.67 -13.17 40.57
N SER A 21 -19.85 -12.47 41.32
CA SER A 21 -18.58 -11.89 40.92
C SER A 21 -17.60 -12.99 40.52
N CYS A 22 -17.56 -13.34 39.23
CA CYS A 22 -16.29 -13.70 38.62
C CYS A 22 -15.57 -12.38 38.36
N TRP A 23 -14.52 -12.15 39.14
CA TRP A 23 -13.42 -11.28 38.75
C TRP A 23 -12.84 -11.86 37.47
N GLY A 24 -13.49 -11.53 36.37
CA GLY A 24 -12.90 -11.60 35.05
C GLY A 24 -11.76 -10.58 35.09
N VAL A 25 -10.59 -11.04 35.51
CA VAL A 25 -9.35 -10.63 34.87
C VAL A 25 -9.49 -11.09 33.42
N GLY A 26 -10.35 -10.40 32.69
CA GLY A 26 -10.26 -10.31 31.26
C GLY A 26 -8.90 -9.70 31.08
N CYS A 27 -7.91 -10.57 30.85
CA CYS A 27 -6.96 -10.31 29.80
C CYS A 27 -7.84 -9.94 28.60
N GLY A 28 -8.21 -8.65 28.51
CA GLY A 28 -8.59 -8.07 27.26
C GLY A 28 -7.42 -8.43 26.39
N PHE A 29 -7.64 -9.42 25.53
CA PHE A 29 -6.86 -9.60 24.34
C PHE A 29 -6.96 -8.25 23.66
N ARG A 30 -6.07 -7.34 24.05
CA ARG A 30 -5.55 -6.32 23.17
C ARG A 30 -5.05 -7.21 22.05
N HIS A 31 -5.86 -7.35 21.00
CA HIS A 31 -5.34 -7.51 19.67
C HIS A 31 -4.31 -6.38 19.61
N GLN A 32 -3.05 -6.71 19.90
CA GLN A 32 -1.97 -5.97 19.30
C GLN A 32 -2.30 -6.17 17.83
N PRO A 33 -2.77 -5.13 17.11
CA PRO A 33 -2.93 -5.27 15.67
C PRO A 33 -1.62 -5.85 15.19
N ALA A 34 -1.66 -6.87 14.36
CA ALA A 34 -0.46 -7.45 13.79
C ALA A 34 0.32 -6.28 13.15
N ARG A 35 1.28 -5.72 13.89
CA ARG A 35 2.16 -4.65 13.44
C ARG A 35 3.24 -5.34 12.63
N GLY A 36 2.81 -5.97 11.54
CA GLY A 36 3.64 -6.64 10.58
C GLY A 36 3.63 -5.78 9.34
N VAL A 37 4.68 -4.99 9.18
CA VAL A 37 4.99 -4.41 7.87
C VAL A 37 5.48 -5.59 7.03
N LYS A 38 4.68 -5.99 6.05
CA LYS A 38 5.10 -6.90 5.00
C LYS A 38 5.56 -6.07 3.82
N HIS A 39 6.63 -6.54 3.21
CA HIS A 39 7.13 -6.02 1.97
C HIS A 39 7.01 -7.15 0.94
N ILE A 40 6.31 -6.86 -0.14
CA ILE A 40 6.20 -7.78 -1.28
C ILE A 40 6.97 -7.10 -2.40
N SER A 41 8.07 -7.72 -2.79
CA SER A 41 8.86 -7.29 -3.93
C SER A 41 8.66 -8.26 -5.06
N TRP A 42 8.49 -7.73 -6.26
CA TRP A 42 8.54 -8.52 -7.46
C TRP A 42 9.39 -7.81 -8.50
N SER A 43 10.29 -8.55 -9.14
CA SER A 43 11.09 -8.04 -10.24
C SER A 43 11.14 -9.04 -11.38
N HIS A 44 11.20 -8.51 -12.59
CA HIS A 44 11.36 -9.30 -13.80
C HIS A 44 12.21 -8.57 -14.80
N SER A 45 12.99 -9.37 -15.49
CA SER A 45 13.70 -8.94 -16.67
C SER A 45 13.55 -10.02 -17.71
N GLU A 46 13.00 -9.65 -18.87
CA GLU A 46 13.14 -10.48 -20.05
C GLU A 46 14.59 -10.36 -20.49
N GLY A 47 15.34 -11.46 -20.50
CA GLY A 47 16.78 -11.48 -20.83
C GLY A 47 17.14 -11.04 -22.26
N SER A 48 16.18 -10.49 -23.00
CA SER A 48 16.39 -9.82 -24.27
C SER A 48 16.38 -8.31 -24.06
N ASN A 49 17.37 -7.60 -24.61
CA ASN A 49 17.49 -6.14 -24.54
C ASN A 49 16.36 -5.37 -25.28
N GLN A 50 15.24 -6.03 -25.60
CA GLN A 50 14.14 -5.47 -26.41
C GLN A 50 12.88 -5.14 -25.58
N GLY A 51 12.88 -5.41 -24.27
CA GLY A 51 11.74 -5.11 -23.40
C GLY A 51 11.61 -3.63 -23.03
N THR A 52 10.39 -3.13 -22.91
CA THR A 52 10.13 -1.76 -22.45
C THR A 52 10.37 -1.64 -20.95
N ALA A 53 11.22 -0.70 -20.55
CA ALA A 53 11.53 -0.48 -19.14
C ALA A 53 10.29 -0.03 -18.35
N GLY A 54 10.12 -0.54 -17.14
CA GLY A 54 8.92 -0.33 -16.31
C GLY A 54 7.71 -1.17 -16.72
N ILE A 55 7.73 -1.82 -17.89
CA ILE A 55 6.66 -2.72 -18.38
C ILE A 55 7.14 -4.17 -18.42
N ASP A 56 8.17 -4.45 -19.22
CA ASP A 56 8.78 -5.78 -19.37
C ASP A 56 9.98 -5.97 -18.44
N ASN A 57 10.65 -4.88 -18.06
CA ASN A 57 11.72 -4.85 -17.06
C ASN A 57 11.30 -3.94 -15.91
N THR A 58 10.79 -4.48 -14.81
CA THR A 58 10.22 -3.67 -13.72
C THR A 58 10.53 -4.27 -12.35
N ALA A 59 10.54 -3.42 -11.33
CA ALA A 59 10.46 -3.80 -9.93
C ALA A 59 9.27 -3.11 -9.27
N ILE A 60 8.45 -3.89 -8.56
CA ILE A 60 7.26 -3.42 -7.86
C ILE A 60 7.41 -3.77 -6.38
N ASP A 61 7.39 -2.75 -5.53
CA ASP A 61 7.51 -2.85 -4.08
C ASP A 61 6.21 -2.40 -3.43
N ILE A 62 5.56 -3.33 -2.72
CA ILE A 62 4.33 -3.06 -1.97
C ILE A 62 4.67 -2.99 -0.49
N PHE A 63 4.45 -1.82 0.09
CA PHE A 63 4.59 -1.57 1.52
C PHE A 63 3.22 -1.68 2.18
N SER A 64 3.09 -2.61 3.12
CA SER A 64 1.79 -2.90 3.75
C SER A 64 1.63 -2.32 5.15
N TRP A 65 0.38 -2.10 5.54
CA TRP A 65 -0.06 -1.70 6.87
C TRP A 65 -1.36 -2.44 7.25
N ASN A 66 -1.40 -3.09 8.42
CA ASN A 66 -2.54 -3.92 8.86
C ASN A 66 -3.04 -4.86 7.75
N ASP A 67 -2.10 -5.55 7.11
CA ASP A 67 -2.30 -6.45 5.96
C ASP A 67 -2.73 -5.78 4.63
N GLY A 68 -3.08 -4.48 4.61
CA GLY A 68 -3.45 -3.73 3.41
C GLY A 68 -2.27 -3.02 2.75
N ALA A 69 -2.43 -2.53 1.51
CA ALA A 69 -1.38 -1.76 0.83
C ALA A 69 -1.35 -0.31 1.35
N ALA A 70 -0.29 0.04 2.09
CA ALA A 70 -0.04 1.42 2.51
C ALA A 70 0.37 2.27 1.31
N PHE A 71 1.38 1.83 0.57
CA PHE A 71 1.77 2.43 -0.71
C PHE A 71 2.56 1.44 -1.58
N VAL A 72 2.64 1.74 -2.86
CA VAL A 72 3.31 0.93 -3.88
C VAL A 72 4.29 1.80 -4.65
N ILE A 73 5.49 1.27 -4.85
CA ILE A 73 6.48 1.85 -5.74
C ILE A 73 6.63 0.91 -6.94
N TRP A 74 6.47 1.44 -8.15
CA TRP A 74 6.65 0.73 -9.41
C TRP A 74 7.79 1.40 -10.17
N SER A 75 8.84 0.67 -10.48
CA SER A 75 10.05 1.24 -11.08
C SER A 75 10.59 0.49 -12.28
N ASP A 76 11.27 1.20 -13.17
CA ASP A 76 11.93 0.66 -14.36
C ASP A 76 13.32 0.05 -14.10
N GLY A 77 13.76 0.01 -12.85
CA GLY A 77 15.08 -0.46 -12.43
C GLY A 77 15.00 -1.55 -11.35
N SER A 78 16.15 -2.01 -10.89
CA SER A 78 16.21 -2.90 -9.74
C SER A 78 15.98 -2.09 -8.46
N SER A 79 15.08 -2.58 -7.61
CA SER A 79 14.92 -2.06 -6.26
C SER A 79 15.74 -2.86 -5.27
N THR A 80 16.30 -2.17 -4.28
CA THR A 80 16.92 -2.80 -3.11
C THR A 80 16.21 -2.26 -1.88
N HIS A 81 15.62 -3.16 -1.11
CA HIS A 81 14.71 -2.76 -0.03
C HIS A 81 15.17 -3.31 1.30
N ARG A 82 14.95 -2.50 2.34
CA ARG A 82 15.24 -2.84 3.73
C ARG A 82 13.94 -2.86 4.54
N GLY A 83 12.84 -3.33 3.94
CA GLY A 83 11.55 -3.55 4.59
C GLY A 83 11.18 -2.50 5.65
N THR A 84 10.91 -2.96 6.88
CA THR A 84 10.68 -2.09 8.04
C THR A 84 11.98 -1.70 8.70
N SER A 85 12.13 -0.41 8.96
CA SER A 85 13.23 0.05 9.80
C SER A 85 12.81 0.25 11.26
N PRO A 86 13.76 0.13 12.21
CA PRO A 86 13.54 0.58 13.57
C PRO A 86 13.07 2.04 13.59
N ARG A 87 12.13 2.33 14.50
CA ARG A 87 11.68 3.71 14.73
C ARG A 87 12.84 4.56 15.22
N GLN A 88 12.92 5.79 14.71
CA GLN A 88 13.83 6.82 15.20
C GLN A 88 13.20 7.57 16.40
N PRO A 89 14.02 8.21 17.27
CA PRO A 89 13.51 8.99 18.40
C PRO A 89 12.53 10.10 18.01
N SER A 90 12.66 10.63 16.79
CA SER A 90 11.77 11.65 16.22
C SER A 90 10.46 11.10 15.65
N ASP A 91 10.31 9.78 15.51
CA ASP A 91 9.12 9.19 14.91
C ASP A 91 7.94 9.24 15.88
N PRO A 92 6.74 9.69 15.43
CA PRO A 92 5.54 9.72 16.26
C PRO A 92 5.25 8.38 16.94
N ARG A 93 4.78 8.41 18.19
CA ARG A 93 4.47 7.18 18.92
C ARG A 93 3.41 6.36 18.19
N GLY A 94 3.77 5.13 17.83
CA GLY A 94 2.87 4.21 17.13
C GLY A 94 2.97 4.24 15.61
N SER A 95 3.86 5.05 15.03
CA SER A 95 4.10 5.03 13.58
C SER A 95 4.88 3.79 13.15
N ALA A 96 4.73 3.43 11.86
CA ALA A 96 5.69 2.61 11.14
C ALA A 96 6.62 3.51 10.32
N ARG A 97 7.87 3.04 10.17
CA ARG A 97 8.85 3.59 9.26
C ARG A 97 9.20 2.55 8.20
N TYR A 98 9.13 2.97 6.96
CA TYR A 98 9.53 2.20 5.79
C TYR A 98 10.80 2.83 5.22
N ASP A 99 11.80 2.00 4.90
CA ASP A 99 13.00 2.45 4.21
C ASP A 99 13.34 1.49 3.05
N GLY A 100 13.70 2.05 1.91
CA GLY A 100 14.11 1.30 0.72
C GLY A 100 14.96 2.14 -0.21
N ALA A 101 15.28 1.60 -1.39
CA ALA A 101 15.97 2.33 -2.44
C ALA A 101 15.64 1.80 -3.85
N ILE A 102 15.66 2.71 -4.84
CA ILE A 102 15.66 2.38 -6.26
C ILE A 102 16.93 2.97 -6.86
N GLY A 103 17.85 2.12 -7.30
CA GLY A 103 19.22 2.57 -7.58
C GLY A 103 19.78 3.36 -6.39
N ASP A 104 20.20 4.60 -6.63
CA ASP A 104 20.76 5.50 -5.60
C ASP A 104 19.70 6.34 -4.87
N MET A 105 18.41 6.24 -5.25
CA MET A 105 17.35 7.01 -4.62
C MET A 105 16.84 6.33 -3.36
N LYS A 106 17.03 6.98 -2.21
CA LYS A 106 16.44 6.55 -0.95
C LYS A 106 14.92 6.74 -0.94
N ILE A 107 14.21 5.74 -0.46
CA ILE A 107 12.77 5.80 -0.16
C ILE A 107 12.62 5.80 1.35
N GLU A 108 11.87 6.75 1.89
CA GLU A 108 11.50 6.79 3.32
C GLU A 108 10.01 7.10 3.44
N CYS A 109 9.30 6.43 4.35
CA CYS A 109 7.93 6.81 4.69
C CYS A 109 7.69 6.61 6.18
N VAL A 110 7.06 7.59 6.81
CA VAL A 110 6.55 7.47 8.19
C VAL A 110 5.05 7.70 8.18
N THR A 111 4.30 6.72 8.68
CA THR A 111 2.82 6.76 8.75
C THR A 111 2.31 6.19 10.06
N LEU A 112 1.16 6.69 10.50
CA LEU A 112 0.46 6.22 11.70
C LEU A 112 -0.67 5.24 11.40
N ASP A 113 -1.11 5.19 10.15
CA ASP A 113 -2.34 4.51 9.73
C ASP A 113 -2.26 3.83 8.35
N GLY A 114 -1.13 3.98 7.64
CA GLY A 114 -0.96 3.46 6.27
C GLY A 114 -1.71 4.27 5.21
N LEU A 115 -2.42 5.33 5.59
CA LEU A 115 -3.27 6.15 4.72
C LEU A 115 -2.75 7.57 4.57
N THR A 116 -2.17 8.10 5.65
CA THR A 116 -1.65 9.47 5.76
C THR A 116 -0.16 9.47 6.06
N GLY A 117 0.53 10.54 5.68
CA GLY A 117 1.96 10.68 5.91
C GLY A 117 2.69 11.17 4.68
N THR A 118 4.01 11.20 4.79
CA THR A 118 4.89 11.67 3.72
C THR A 118 5.80 10.56 3.26
N VAL A 119 5.77 10.29 1.96
CA VAL A 119 6.76 9.45 1.27
C VAL A 119 7.83 10.36 0.70
N LYS A 120 9.09 10.07 1.02
CA LYS A 120 10.25 10.70 0.40
C LYS A 120 10.86 9.72 -0.59
N ILE A 121 11.14 10.19 -1.80
CA ILE A 121 11.83 9.43 -2.85
C ILE A 121 12.94 10.33 -3.39
N GLY A 122 14.18 10.01 -3.04
CA GLY A 122 15.31 10.91 -3.23
C GLY A 122 15.10 12.23 -2.48
N SER A 123 15.16 13.35 -3.19
CA SER A 123 14.90 14.69 -2.65
C SER A 123 13.42 15.10 -2.68
N ASN A 124 12.56 14.31 -3.33
CA ASN A 124 11.15 14.65 -3.51
C ASN A 124 10.32 14.14 -2.32
N SER A 125 9.30 14.92 -1.93
CA SER A 125 8.37 14.57 -0.86
C SER A 125 6.94 14.57 -1.38
N PHE A 126 6.18 13.53 -1.04
CA PHE A 126 4.83 13.30 -1.51
C PHE A 126 3.88 13.01 -0.35
N ASP A 127 2.67 13.54 -0.43
CA ASP A 127 1.61 13.31 0.56
C ASP A 127 0.78 12.08 0.14
N LEU A 128 0.72 11.05 1.00
CA LEU A 128 -0.03 9.81 0.75
C LEU A 128 -1.52 10.05 0.45
N THR A 129 -2.10 11.15 0.92
CA THR A 129 -3.52 11.48 0.67
C THR A 129 -3.80 11.82 -0.80
N ARG A 130 -2.77 12.17 -1.58
CA ARG A 130 -2.89 12.51 -3.01
C ARG A 130 -2.76 11.30 -3.94
N GLY A 131 -2.37 10.16 -3.40
CA GLY A 131 -2.08 8.97 -4.18
C GLY A 131 -1.04 8.11 -3.47
N ARG A 132 -1.12 6.79 -3.68
CA ARG A 132 -0.28 5.82 -2.97
C ARG A 132 0.37 4.82 -3.92
N LEU A 133 0.27 5.08 -5.22
CA LEU A 133 1.08 4.45 -6.25
C LEU A 133 2.09 5.49 -6.73
N PHE A 134 3.37 5.12 -6.77
CA PHE A 134 4.44 5.95 -7.29
C PHE A 134 5.11 5.22 -8.44
N LEU A 135 4.98 5.76 -9.64
CA LEU A 135 5.74 5.30 -10.79
C LEU A 135 7.09 6.02 -10.81
N VAL A 136 8.18 5.28 -11.00
CA VAL A 136 9.54 5.80 -10.94
C VAL A 136 10.32 5.33 -12.17
N ALA A 137 10.78 6.27 -13.00
CA ALA A 137 11.64 5.99 -14.13
C ALA A 137 13.05 6.56 -13.90
N THR A 138 14.09 5.78 -14.15
CA THR A 138 15.49 6.08 -13.79
C THR A 138 16.45 6.19 -14.98
N GLN A 139 16.01 5.80 -16.18
CA GLN A 139 16.90 5.59 -17.33
C GLN A 139 17.54 6.84 -17.95
N GLU A 140 17.10 8.06 -17.58
CA GLU A 140 17.55 9.31 -18.21
C GLU A 140 18.50 10.14 -17.33
N GLY A 141 19.13 9.52 -16.32
CA GLY A 141 20.05 10.18 -15.39
C GLY A 141 19.39 11.15 -14.41
N LYS A 142 18.15 11.58 -14.67
CA LYS A 142 17.27 12.26 -13.71
C LYS A 142 16.03 11.41 -13.47
N PRO A 143 15.74 11.02 -12.23
CA PRO A 143 14.57 10.23 -11.95
C PRO A 143 13.29 11.03 -12.20
N ARG A 144 12.35 10.43 -12.93
CA ARG A 144 10.99 10.92 -13.09
C ARG A 144 10.09 10.17 -12.12
N ILE A 145 9.21 10.88 -11.44
CA ILE A 145 8.30 10.29 -10.46
C ILE A 145 6.89 10.81 -10.71
N GLN A 146 5.93 9.89 -10.82
CA GLN A 146 4.52 10.22 -10.92
C GLN A 146 3.72 9.56 -9.81
N GLN A 147 2.99 10.38 -9.05
CA GLN A 147 2.08 9.91 -8.01
C GLN A 147 0.68 9.68 -8.58
N MET A 148 0.09 8.52 -8.28
CA MET A 148 -1.20 8.07 -8.77
C MET A 148 -2.06 7.45 -7.65
N SER A 149 -3.36 7.30 -7.93
CA SER A 149 -4.27 6.58 -7.03
C SER A 149 -3.92 5.09 -6.99
N LEU A 150 -3.94 4.50 -5.79
CA LEU A 150 -3.75 3.07 -5.58
C LEU A 150 -4.86 2.22 -6.21
N SER A 151 -6.04 2.80 -6.41
CA SER A 151 -7.17 2.14 -7.07
C SER A 151 -6.86 1.72 -8.51
N LYS A 152 -5.82 2.26 -9.16
CA LYS A 152 -5.35 1.79 -10.46
C LYS A 152 -4.90 0.33 -10.43
N LEU A 153 -4.42 -0.16 -9.28
CA LEU A 153 -3.95 -1.53 -9.11
C LEU A 153 -5.04 -2.48 -8.59
N ASP A 154 -6.28 -2.00 -8.41
CA ASP A 154 -7.36 -2.71 -7.70
C ASP A 154 -6.95 -3.22 -6.29
N LEU A 155 -5.97 -2.55 -5.67
CA LEU A 155 -5.50 -2.90 -4.33
C LEU A 155 -6.31 -2.17 -3.27
N LYS A 156 -6.66 -2.92 -2.23
CA LYS A 156 -7.31 -2.35 -1.06
C LYS A 156 -6.28 -1.73 -0.11
N PRO A 157 -6.56 -0.53 0.41
CA PRO A 157 -5.68 0.12 1.36
C PRO A 157 -5.71 -0.50 2.75
N ASP A 158 -6.79 -1.22 3.06
CA ASP A 158 -7.06 -1.91 4.29
C ASP A 158 -7.55 -3.34 4.03
N GLY A 159 -7.30 -4.24 4.98
CA GLY A 159 -7.65 -5.65 4.87
C GLY A 159 -6.55 -6.52 4.25
N ASN A 160 -6.79 -7.81 4.13
CA ASN A 160 -5.75 -8.76 3.72
C ASN A 160 -5.42 -8.62 2.23
N LEU A 161 -4.26 -8.05 1.91
CA LEU A 161 -3.56 -8.33 0.65
C LEU A 161 -3.33 -9.84 0.62
N THR A 162 -4.05 -10.53 -0.26
CA THR A 162 -3.79 -11.94 -0.54
C THR A 162 -2.75 -12.04 -1.65
N ASP A 163 -1.85 -13.02 -1.58
CA ASP A 163 -0.87 -13.28 -2.65
C ASP A 163 -1.54 -13.49 -4.03
N GLU A 164 -2.82 -13.88 -4.03
CA GLU A 164 -3.66 -14.04 -5.23
C GLU A 164 -4.04 -12.71 -5.91
N GLN A 165 -4.04 -11.58 -5.19
CA GLN A 165 -4.43 -10.26 -5.74
C GLN A 165 -3.30 -9.59 -6.50
N VAL A 166 -2.06 -9.99 -6.26
CA VAL A 166 -0.87 -9.33 -6.79
C VAL A 166 -0.02 -10.37 -7.52
N THR A 167 -0.56 -10.92 -8.60
CA THR A 167 0.24 -11.76 -9.49
C THR A 167 1.06 -10.90 -10.43
N LEU A 168 2.23 -11.40 -10.78
CA LEU A 168 3.08 -10.83 -11.82
C LEU A 168 2.28 -10.57 -13.09
N GLU A 169 1.55 -11.59 -13.56
CA GLU A 169 0.84 -11.57 -14.84
C GLU A 169 -0.20 -10.46 -14.86
N HIS A 170 -0.91 -10.27 -13.73
CA HIS A 170 -1.89 -9.19 -13.60
C HIS A 170 -1.23 -7.81 -13.69
N LEU A 171 -0.14 -7.58 -12.94
CA LEU A 171 0.58 -6.30 -12.98
C LEU A 171 1.19 -6.05 -14.36
N ARG A 172 1.75 -7.07 -15.00
CA ARG A 172 2.29 -6.95 -16.36
C ARG A 172 1.19 -6.58 -17.37
N GLU A 173 0.04 -7.23 -17.30
CA GLU A 173 -1.09 -6.89 -18.16
C GLU A 173 -1.59 -5.47 -17.90
N LEU A 174 -1.62 -5.05 -16.63
CA LEU A 174 -2.02 -3.70 -16.25
C LEU A 174 -1.07 -2.64 -16.83
N ALA A 175 0.25 -2.86 -16.79
CA ALA A 175 1.21 -1.93 -17.38
C ALA A 175 1.10 -1.82 -18.92
N LYS A 176 0.59 -2.86 -19.58
CA LYS A 176 0.34 -2.84 -21.03
C LYS A 176 -0.98 -2.18 -21.40
N THR A 177 -1.98 -2.30 -20.54
CA THR A 177 -3.37 -1.89 -20.82
C THR A 177 -3.73 -0.52 -20.25
N ASP A 178 -3.22 -0.14 -19.07
CA ASP A 178 -3.43 1.19 -18.48
C ASP A 178 -2.60 2.24 -19.22
N ALA A 179 -3.28 3.17 -19.88
CA ALA A 179 -2.65 4.18 -20.72
C ALA A 179 -1.71 5.10 -19.92
N ASP A 180 -2.06 5.47 -18.68
CA ASP A 180 -1.26 6.40 -17.89
C ASP A 180 0.04 5.75 -17.42
N ILE A 181 -0.02 4.49 -16.98
CA ILE A 181 1.18 3.71 -16.59
C ILE A 181 2.08 3.51 -17.80
N ARG A 182 1.49 3.09 -18.93
CA ARG A 182 2.25 2.84 -20.16
C ARG A 182 2.91 4.12 -20.68
N GLU A 183 2.17 5.23 -20.75
CA GLU A 183 2.69 6.49 -21.24
C GLU A 183 3.82 7.02 -20.36
N PHE A 184 3.69 6.93 -19.03
CA PHE A 184 4.75 7.35 -18.11
C PHE A 184 6.09 6.69 -18.43
N PHE A 185 6.10 5.37 -18.67
CA PHE A 185 7.32 4.63 -18.97
C PHE A 185 7.79 4.81 -20.42
N LEU A 186 6.89 4.97 -21.40
CA LEU A 186 7.26 5.24 -22.80
C LEU A 186 7.84 6.64 -23.03
N GLN A 187 7.45 7.64 -22.25
CA GLN A 187 8.00 8.99 -22.41
C GLN A 187 9.53 9.04 -22.22
N GLY A 188 10.11 8.09 -21.46
CA GLY A 188 11.56 8.03 -21.23
C GLY A 188 12.37 7.38 -22.36
N THR A 189 11.73 6.62 -23.25
CA THR A 189 12.45 5.97 -24.36
C THR A 189 12.69 6.93 -25.52
N ALA A 190 11.75 7.87 -25.74
CA ALA A 190 11.80 8.80 -26.87
C ALA A 190 12.92 9.85 -26.77
N GLN A 191 13.40 10.22 -25.57
CA GLN A 191 14.46 11.23 -25.46
C GLN A 191 15.88 10.67 -25.67
N THR A 192 16.07 9.36 -25.44
CA THR A 192 17.38 8.71 -25.58
C THR A 192 17.83 8.66 -27.04
N GLU A 193 16.91 8.54 -28.00
CA GLU A 193 17.22 8.52 -29.43
C GLU A 193 17.61 9.91 -29.99
N SER A 194 17.20 11.00 -29.33
CA SER A 194 17.48 12.37 -29.77
C SER A 194 18.86 12.91 -29.39
N SER A 195 19.57 12.25 -28.48
CA SER A 195 20.85 12.75 -27.92
C SER A 195 22.10 12.06 -28.50
N GLY A 196 21.92 11.15 -29.47
CA GLY A 196 22.99 10.38 -30.11
C GLY A 196 23.53 11.00 -31.42
N ILE A 197 23.75 12.32 -31.46
CA ILE A 197 24.43 13.01 -32.58
C ILE A 197 25.67 13.73 -32.07
#